data_AF-A0A925GV09-F1
#
_entry.id   AF-A0A925GV09-F1
#
_cell.length_a   1.000
_cell.length_b   1.000
_cell.length_c   1.000
_cell.angle_alpha   90.00
_cell.angle_beta   90.00
_cell.angle_gamma   90.00
#
_symmetry.space_group_name_H-M   'P 1'
#
loop_
_entity.id
_entity.type
_entity.pdbx_description
1 polymer ?
#
loop_
_entity_poly.entity_id
_entity_poly.type
_entity_poly.pdbx_seq_one_letter_code
_entity_poly.pdbx_strand_id
1 'polypeptide(L)'
;MSPNEWVPIRWSSGPLDADSRTTESEREALGALHRPAALDLLTGTPFNCLVLSFATGKEQDAEQQKTLAPLIEEAKRRQFTVLGRIIGPAETYLSAARTAGLDGVITDAPVANSPLPAFAVTGAASLEDSQSILPVKGCEWPAVRLSRSGNAESGPTGYPWVNANGWRIQLARTLHPSATVWSMAEPRKAQVPVRPELYALAVADAAAYGGRWLVTLDSHTQTGLVKQSTEAREAWATLVKAVRFFELRRKVSTEVITRFGILSTFAGENEAVAQESLNLSFRRQFPARILHPSRLGNKWSNGLRAIAVIGNETDRNVLQPALDAGATVLA
;
A
#
# COMPACT_ATOMS: atom_id res chain seq x y z
N MET A 1 -18.67 3.00 9.44
CA MET A 1 -17.37 2.36 9.68
C MET A 1 -16.29 3.41 9.52
N SER A 2 -15.32 3.48 10.44
CA SER A 2 -14.22 4.45 10.34
C SER A 2 -13.23 4.01 9.25
N PRO A 3 -12.57 4.92 8.50
CA PRO A 3 -11.55 4.54 7.52
C PRO A 3 -10.45 3.66 8.09
N ASN A 4 -10.08 3.85 9.36
CA ASN A 4 -9.07 3.03 10.04
C ASN A 4 -9.49 1.56 10.25
N GLU A 5 -10.77 1.22 10.04
CA GLU A 5 -11.33 -0.14 10.13
C GLU A 5 -11.47 -0.81 8.75
N TRP A 6 -11.22 -0.07 7.66
CA TRP A 6 -11.33 -0.60 6.31
C TRP A 6 -10.24 -1.63 6.01
N VAL A 7 -10.65 -2.80 5.53
CA VAL A 7 -9.82 -3.88 5.01
C VAL A 7 -9.98 -3.86 3.48
N PRO A 8 -9.03 -3.24 2.76
CA PRO A 8 -9.22 -2.88 1.37
C PRO A 8 -8.85 -4.01 0.40
N ILE A 9 -9.63 -4.13 -0.67
CA ILE A 9 -9.31 -4.93 -1.86
C ILE A 9 -9.55 -4.10 -3.11
N ARG A 10 -8.57 -4.08 -4.02
CA ARG A 10 -8.73 -3.59 -5.39
C ARG A 10 -9.54 -4.62 -6.18
N TRP A 11 -10.77 -4.26 -6.51
CA TRP A 11 -11.69 -5.11 -7.25
C TRP A 11 -11.63 -4.77 -8.73
N SER A 12 -10.59 -5.26 -9.42
CA SER A 12 -10.45 -5.01 -10.86
C SER A 12 -11.60 -5.64 -11.63
N SER A 13 -12.31 -4.84 -12.41
CA SER A 13 -13.46 -5.29 -13.21
C SER A 13 -13.85 -4.25 -14.26
N GLY A 14 -14.60 -4.71 -15.27
CA GLY A 14 -15.23 -3.84 -16.26
C GLY A 14 -14.30 -3.35 -17.37
N PRO A 15 -14.83 -2.49 -18.26
CA PRO A 15 -14.13 -2.00 -19.46
C PRO A 15 -12.74 -1.40 -19.20
N LEU A 16 -12.56 -0.61 -18.13
CA LEU A 16 -11.29 0.07 -17.87
C LEU A 16 -10.15 -0.91 -17.54
N ASP A 17 -10.41 -1.88 -16.67
CA ASP A 17 -9.39 -2.86 -16.33
C ASP A 17 -9.16 -3.84 -17.50
N ALA A 18 -10.21 -4.13 -18.28
CA ALA A 18 -10.15 -5.02 -19.44
C ALA A 18 -9.27 -4.48 -20.57
N ASP A 19 -9.25 -3.16 -20.79
CA ASP A 19 -8.37 -2.49 -21.77
C ASP A 19 -6.88 -2.77 -21.52
N SER A 20 -6.49 -3.01 -20.26
CA SER A 20 -5.10 -3.30 -19.89
C SER A 20 -4.69 -4.77 -20.04
N ARG A 21 -5.62 -5.68 -20.39
CA ARG A 21 -5.39 -7.13 -20.48
C ARG A 21 -4.99 -7.54 -21.89
N THR A 22 -4.16 -8.59 -21.98
CA THR A 22 -3.60 -9.05 -23.26
C THR A 22 -4.35 -10.26 -23.82
N THR A 23 -5.07 -11.01 -22.99
CA THR A 23 -5.79 -12.22 -23.43
C THR A 23 -7.30 -12.07 -23.31
N GLU A 24 -8.04 -12.75 -24.19
CA GLU A 24 -9.51 -12.76 -24.14
C GLU A 24 -10.03 -13.33 -22.83
N SER A 25 -9.43 -14.42 -22.35
CA SER A 25 -9.82 -15.05 -21.10
C SER A 25 -9.70 -14.11 -19.88
N GLU A 26 -8.73 -13.19 -19.88
CA GLU A 26 -8.61 -12.19 -18.81
C GLU A 26 -9.70 -11.13 -18.92
N ARG A 27 -10.03 -10.68 -20.15
CA ARG A 27 -11.11 -9.70 -20.40
C ARG A 27 -12.48 -10.27 -20.01
N GLU A 28 -12.77 -11.51 -20.40
CA GLU A 28 -13.97 -12.24 -19.99
C GLU A 28 -14.07 -12.37 -18.48
N ALA A 29 -12.96 -12.69 -17.80
CA ALA A 29 -12.92 -12.78 -16.34
C ALA A 29 -13.25 -11.44 -15.68
N LEU A 30 -12.69 -10.33 -16.18
CA LEU A 30 -13.02 -8.99 -15.68
C LEU A 30 -14.48 -8.59 -15.95
N GLY A 31 -15.05 -9.01 -17.07
CA GLY A 31 -16.48 -8.86 -17.36
C GLY A 31 -17.36 -9.66 -16.39
N ALA A 32 -16.96 -10.88 -16.04
CA ALA A 32 -17.65 -11.68 -15.02
C ALA A 32 -17.53 -11.05 -13.62
N LEU A 33 -16.35 -10.57 -13.24
CA LEU A 33 -16.11 -9.88 -11.95
C LEU A 33 -16.82 -8.52 -11.84
N HIS A 34 -17.25 -7.94 -12.96
CA HIS A 34 -18.01 -6.69 -13.00
C HIS A 34 -19.49 -6.87 -12.63
N ARG A 35 -19.99 -8.11 -12.63
CA ARG A 35 -21.39 -8.40 -12.30
C ARG A 35 -21.58 -8.39 -10.79
N PRO A 36 -22.73 -7.90 -10.27
CA PRO A 36 -23.04 -7.89 -8.83
C PRO A 36 -22.85 -9.23 -8.12
N ALA A 37 -23.20 -10.35 -8.79
CA ALA A 37 -23.04 -11.70 -8.26
C ALA A 37 -21.58 -12.08 -7.94
N ALA A 38 -20.60 -11.44 -8.58
CA ALA A 38 -19.18 -11.72 -8.30
C ALA A 38 -18.76 -11.34 -6.87
N LEU A 39 -19.52 -10.46 -6.20
CA LEU A 39 -19.32 -10.14 -4.79
C LEU A 39 -19.58 -11.33 -3.86
N ASP A 40 -20.16 -12.43 -4.34
CA ASP A 40 -20.27 -13.68 -3.58
C ASP A 40 -18.91 -14.23 -3.18
N LEU A 41 -17.85 -13.98 -3.97
CA LEU A 41 -16.46 -14.34 -3.65
C LEU A 41 -15.96 -13.68 -2.36
N LEU A 42 -16.54 -12.55 -1.96
CA LEU A 42 -16.17 -11.80 -0.75
C LEU A 42 -16.98 -12.21 0.48
N THR A 43 -17.99 -13.07 0.32
CA THR A 43 -18.82 -13.53 1.43
C THR A 43 -17.98 -14.27 2.47
N GLY A 44 -18.08 -13.87 3.74
CA GLY A 44 -17.31 -14.47 4.84
C GLY A 44 -15.82 -14.11 4.86
N THR A 45 -15.35 -13.23 3.96
CA THR A 45 -14.00 -12.69 3.99
C THR A 45 -13.92 -11.48 4.93
N PRO A 46 -12.71 -11.07 5.40
CA PRO A 46 -12.57 -9.86 6.21
C PRO A 46 -12.65 -8.56 5.40
N PHE A 47 -12.73 -8.62 4.07
CA PHE A 47 -12.79 -7.44 3.22
C PHE A 47 -14.12 -6.71 3.43
N ASN A 48 -14.05 -5.39 3.58
CA ASN A 48 -15.21 -4.53 3.78
C ASN A 48 -15.10 -3.20 3.02
N CYS A 49 -14.02 -3.00 2.25
CA CYS A 49 -13.78 -1.82 1.44
C CYS A 49 -13.34 -2.24 0.03
N LEU A 50 -14.15 -1.89 -0.97
CA LEU A 50 -13.84 -2.13 -2.39
C LEU A 50 -13.20 -0.89 -2.99
N VAL A 51 -12.12 -1.09 -3.74
CA VAL A 51 -11.50 -0.05 -4.57
C VAL A 51 -11.70 -0.42 -6.03
N LEU A 52 -12.50 0.35 -6.76
CA LEU A 52 -12.88 0.11 -8.15
C LEU A 52 -12.14 1.08 -9.08
N SER A 53 -11.70 0.64 -10.26
CA SER A 53 -11.22 1.56 -11.30
C SER A 53 -12.40 2.41 -11.78
N PHE A 54 -12.34 3.73 -11.58
CA PHE A 54 -13.44 4.66 -11.89
C PHE A 54 -13.16 5.55 -13.10
N ALA A 55 -11.94 6.08 -13.20
CA ALA A 55 -11.53 6.90 -14.33
C ALA A 55 -10.01 6.84 -14.53
N THR A 56 -9.58 6.95 -15.78
CA THR A 56 -8.16 6.98 -16.16
C THR A 56 -7.80 8.04 -17.19
N GLY A 57 -8.77 8.87 -17.62
CA GLY A 57 -8.56 9.80 -18.73
C GLY A 57 -8.77 9.16 -20.10
N LYS A 58 -9.39 7.98 -20.16
CA LYS A 58 -9.56 7.21 -21.40
C LYS A 58 -11.02 7.21 -21.86
N GLU A 59 -11.25 6.86 -23.12
CA GLU A 59 -12.58 6.82 -23.75
C GLU A 59 -13.54 5.84 -23.02
N GLN A 60 -13.01 4.79 -22.42
CA GLN A 60 -13.79 3.80 -21.67
C GLN A 60 -14.31 4.31 -20.31
N ASP A 61 -13.89 5.50 -19.84
CA ASP A 61 -14.31 6.05 -18.55
C ASP A 61 -15.85 6.18 -18.48
N ALA A 62 -16.49 6.68 -19.55
CA ALA A 62 -17.94 6.87 -19.58
C ALA A 62 -18.71 5.54 -19.52
N GLU A 63 -18.23 4.52 -20.23
CA GLU A 63 -18.82 3.19 -20.21
C GLU A 63 -18.63 2.52 -18.84
N GLN A 64 -17.43 2.59 -18.27
CA GLN A 64 -17.13 2.07 -16.94
C GLN A 64 -18.05 2.69 -15.89
N GLN A 65 -18.15 4.03 -15.84
CA GLN A 65 -18.95 4.72 -14.84
C GLN A 65 -20.43 4.34 -14.93
N LYS A 66 -20.96 4.20 -16.15
CA LYS A 66 -22.34 3.77 -16.39
C LYS A 66 -22.58 2.33 -15.95
N THR A 67 -21.66 1.42 -16.27
CA THR A 67 -21.82 -0.02 -16.05
C THR A 67 -21.49 -0.46 -14.62
N LEU A 68 -20.76 0.36 -13.85
CA LEU A 68 -20.45 0.11 -12.44
C LEU A 68 -21.66 0.24 -11.50
N ALA A 69 -22.71 0.98 -11.88
CA ALA A 69 -23.80 1.32 -10.96
C ALA A 69 -24.43 0.10 -10.24
N PRO A 70 -24.79 -1.02 -10.93
CA PRO A 70 -25.34 -2.19 -10.26
C PRO A 70 -24.37 -2.85 -9.27
N LEU A 71 -23.06 -2.83 -9.58
CA LEU A 71 -22.02 -3.38 -8.71
C LEU A 71 -21.86 -2.53 -7.44
N ILE A 72 -21.88 -1.20 -7.59
CA ILE A 72 -21.82 -0.25 -6.47
C ILE A 72 -23.04 -0.41 -5.56
N GLU A 73 -24.25 -0.47 -6.14
CA GLU A 73 -25.50 -0.66 -5.40
C GLU A 73 -25.49 -1.97 -4.59
N GLU A 74 -25.07 -3.07 -5.21
CA GLU A 74 -24.99 -4.37 -4.53
C GLU A 74 -23.92 -4.38 -3.43
N ALA A 75 -22.75 -3.79 -3.68
CA ALA A 75 -21.70 -3.65 -2.67
C ALA A 75 -22.22 -2.88 -1.44
N LYS A 76 -22.93 -1.77 -1.66
CA LYS A 76 -23.55 -1.00 -0.59
C LYS A 76 -24.65 -1.76 0.15
N ARG A 77 -25.50 -2.51 -0.57
CA ARG A 77 -26.50 -3.38 0.04
C ARG A 77 -25.86 -4.41 0.96
N ARG A 78 -24.66 -4.90 0.62
CA ARG A 78 -23.83 -5.79 1.44
C ARG A 78 -22.93 -5.05 2.45
N GLN A 79 -23.15 -3.76 2.65
CA GLN A 79 -22.44 -2.90 3.62
C GLN A 79 -20.94 -2.71 3.37
N PHE A 80 -20.49 -2.86 2.12
CA PHE A 80 -19.13 -2.45 1.74
C PHE A 80 -19.04 -0.93 1.65
N THR A 81 -17.90 -0.39 2.09
CA THR A 81 -17.45 0.92 1.61
C THR A 81 -16.94 0.78 0.18
N VAL A 82 -17.28 1.71 -0.70
CA VAL A 82 -16.88 1.68 -2.10
C VAL A 82 -16.11 2.95 -2.47
N LEU A 83 -14.83 2.79 -2.80
CA LEU A 83 -13.95 3.85 -3.26
C LEU A 83 -13.69 3.73 -4.76
N GLY A 84 -13.66 4.88 -5.46
CA GLY A 84 -13.23 4.95 -6.86
C GLY A 84 -11.76 5.35 -6.99
N ARG A 85 -10.96 4.58 -7.74
CA ARG A 85 -9.63 4.98 -8.17
C ARG A 85 -9.74 5.85 -9.41
N ILE A 86 -9.25 7.08 -9.31
CA ILE A 86 -9.11 8.01 -10.42
C ILE A 86 -7.62 8.18 -10.72
N ILE A 87 -7.25 7.95 -11.97
CA ILE A 87 -5.92 8.23 -12.51
C ILE A 87 -6.04 9.44 -13.45
N GLY A 88 -5.14 10.42 -13.31
CA GLY A 88 -5.19 11.68 -14.04
C GLY A 88 -5.94 12.82 -13.32
N PRO A 89 -6.52 13.80 -14.05
CA PRO A 89 -7.08 15.03 -13.48
C PRO A 89 -8.35 14.73 -12.68
N ALA A 90 -8.21 14.54 -11.38
CA ALA A 90 -9.27 14.02 -10.53
C ALA A 90 -10.49 14.95 -10.46
N GLU A 91 -10.27 16.26 -10.49
CA GLU A 91 -11.29 17.31 -10.42
C GLU A 91 -12.39 17.13 -11.48
N THR A 92 -12.04 16.61 -12.65
CA THR A 92 -12.98 16.32 -13.75
C THR A 92 -14.00 15.25 -13.38
N TYR A 93 -13.66 14.34 -12.48
CA TYR A 93 -14.45 13.12 -12.21
C TYR A 93 -15.16 13.13 -10.86
N LEU A 94 -14.85 14.06 -9.96
CA LEU A 94 -15.38 14.04 -8.59
C LEU A 94 -16.91 14.15 -8.50
N SER A 95 -17.51 14.97 -9.36
CA SER A 95 -18.97 15.12 -9.41
C SER A 95 -19.65 13.82 -9.88
N ALA A 96 -19.07 13.18 -10.90
CA ALA A 96 -19.51 11.88 -11.40
C ALA A 96 -19.34 10.79 -10.33
N ALA A 97 -18.20 10.77 -9.62
CA ALA A 97 -17.92 9.83 -8.53
C ALA A 97 -18.96 9.94 -7.40
N ARG A 98 -19.29 11.17 -6.98
CA ARG A 98 -20.35 11.41 -6.00
C ARG A 98 -21.71 10.96 -6.50
N THR A 99 -22.04 11.24 -7.75
CA THR A 99 -23.34 10.88 -8.37
C THR A 99 -23.49 9.37 -8.52
N ALA A 100 -22.41 8.67 -8.86
CA ALA A 100 -22.33 7.21 -8.88
C ALA A 100 -22.44 6.58 -7.47
N GLY A 101 -22.48 7.41 -6.42
CA GLY A 101 -22.62 6.97 -5.05
C GLY A 101 -21.34 6.41 -4.46
N LEU A 102 -20.14 6.83 -4.90
CA LEU A 102 -18.92 6.41 -4.21
C LEU A 102 -18.81 7.05 -2.82
N ASP A 103 -18.24 6.33 -1.85
CA ASP A 103 -18.03 6.82 -0.48
C ASP A 103 -16.73 7.65 -0.36
N GLY A 104 -15.87 7.58 -1.37
CA GLY A 104 -14.64 8.35 -1.49
C GLY A 104 -13.89 8.01 -2.77
N VAL A 105 -12.79 8.71 -3.00
CA VAL A 105 -11.91 8.48 -4.15
C VAL A 105 -10.46 8.34 -3.73
N ILE A 106 -9.71 7.56 -4.47
CA ILE A 106 -8.25 7.52 -4.41
C ILE A 106 -7.73 8.21 -5.68
N THR A 107 -6.83 9.18 -5.53
CA THR A 107 -6.35 10.05 -6.62
C THR A 107 -4.83 10.02 -6.71
N ASP A 108 -4.25 10.39 -7.86
CA ASP A 108 -2.78 10.41 -8.01
C ASP A 108 -2.11 11.60 -7.32
N ALA A 109 -2.88 12.66 -7.07
CA ALA A 109 -2.43 13.87 -6.41
C ALA A 109 -3.51 14.39 -5.43
N PRO A 110 -3.13 15.25 -4.48
CA PRO A 110 -4.08 15.89 -3.57
C PRO A 110 -5.06 16.76 -4.33
N VAL A 111 -6.32 16.74 -3.90
CA VAL A 111 -7.39 17.50 -4.54
C VAL A 111 -8.05 18.40 -3.52
N ALA A 112 -8.10 19.70 -3.82
CA ALA A 112 -8.80 20.68 -3.01
C ALA A 112 -10.31 20.60 -3.25
N ASN A 113 -11.11 20.91 -2.22
CA ASN A 113 -12.56 21.07 -2.32
C ASN A 113 -13.32 19.86 -2.89
N SER A 114 -12.85 18.65 -2.61
CA SER A 114 -13.51 17.44 -3.07
C SER A 114 -14.91 17.29 -2.43
N PRO A 115 -15.97 16.98 -3.20
CA PRO A 115 -17.33 16.80 -2.70
C PRO A 115 -17.55 15.47 -1.97
N LEU A 116 -16.50 14.65 -1.86
CA LEU A 116 -16.41 13.38 -1.14
C LEU A 116 -14.98 13.19 -0.61
N PRO A 117 -14.74 12.33 0.40
CA PRO A 117 -13.39 12.04 0.88
C PRO A 117 -12.44 11.66 -0.26
N ALA A 118 -11.28 12.33 -0.34
CA ALA A 118 -10.25 12.08 -1.33
C ALA A 118 -8.94 11.68 -0.65
N PHE A 119 -8.38 10.56 -1.07
CA PHE A 119 -7.13 9.99 -0.54
C PHE A 119 -6.07 10.01 -1.63
N ALA A 120 -5.12 10.92 -1.52
CA ALA A 120 -4.06 11.08 -2.50
C ALA A 120 -3.03 9.98 -2.35
N VAL A 121 -2.59 9.41 -3.46
CA VAL A 121 -1.43 8.53 -3.47
C VAL A 121 -0.17 9.35 -3.32
N THR A 122 0.56 9.13 -2.24
CA THR A 122 1.75 9.91 -1.93
C THR A 122 2.99 9.03 -1.80
N GLY A 123 4.16 9.66 -1.90
CA GLY A 123 5.40 9.04 -1.45
C GLY A 123 5.40 8.95 0.08
N ALA A 124 6.13 7.97 0.62
CA ALA A 124 6.16 7.74 2.07
C ALA A 124 6.69 8.91 2.90
N ALA A 125 7.48 9.80 2.29
CA ALA A 125 8.04 10.99 2.91
C ALA A 125 7.16 12.25 2.77
N SER A 126 5.95 12.15 2.21
CA SER A 126 5.04 13.30 2.09
C SER A 126 4.71 13.86 3.47
N LEU A 127 4.52 15.18 3.59
CA LEU A 127 4.16 15.86 4.84
C LEU A 127 2.71 16.35 4.88
N GLU A 128 1.86 15.91 3.94
CA GLU A 128 0.46 16.32 3.89
C GLU A 128 -0.39 15.61 4.96
N ASP A 129 -0.62 16.29 6.09
CA ASP A 129 -1.07 15.71 7.36
C ASP A 129 -2.57 15.35 7.48
N SER A 130 -3.37 15.41 6.42
CA SER A 130 -4.83 15.51 6.58
C SER A 130 -5.63 14.23 6.30
N GLN A 131 -5.00 13.09 6.00
CA GLN A 131 -5.73 11.92 5.52
C GLN A 131 -5.84 10.81 6.58
N SER A 132 -7.04 10.27 6.75
CA SER A 132 -7.28 9.09 7.61
C SER A 132 -6.74 7.80 6.99
N ILE A 133 -6.62 7.75 5.66
CA ILE A 133 -5.98 6.68 4.89
C ILE A 133 -4.84 7.28 4.09
N LEU A 134 -3.68 6.61 4.07
CA LEU A 134 -2.52 7.03 3.29
C LEU A 134 -2.09 5.92 2.31
N PRO A 135 -2.57 5.93 1.05
CA PRO A 135 -2.08 5.03 0.03
C PRO A 135 -0.66 5.44 -0.41
N VAL A 136 0.30 4.52 -0.24
CA VAL A 136 1.72 4.80 -0.49
C VAL A 136 2.17 4.17 -1.80
N LYS A 137 2.67 5.00 -2.73
CA LYS A 137 3.29 4.54 -3.99
C LYS A 137 4.72 4.04 -3.79
N GLY A 138 5.23 3.35 -4.81
CA GLY A 138 6.60 2.83 -4.81
C GLY A 138 6.81 1.65 -3.86
N CYS A 139 5.72 1.05 -3.38
CA CYS A 139 5.78 -0.24 -2.71
C CYS A 139 6.08 -1.33 -3.75
N GLU A 140 7.00 -2.22 -3.41
CA GLU A 140 7.42 -3.33 -4.26
C GLU A 140 6.67 -4.60 -3.90
N TRP A 141 6.43 -5.47 -4.89
CA TRP A 141 5.92 -6.81 -4.62
C TRP A 141 6.90 -7.60 -3.74
N PRO A 142 6.49 -8.07 -2.54
CA PRO A 142 7.38 -8.80 -1.65
C PRO A 142 7.76 -10.15 -2.24
N ALA A 143 9.05 -10.29 -2.57
CA ALA A 143 9.62 -11.49 -3.17
C ALA A 143 11.15 -11.42 -3.12
N VAL A 144 11.80 -12.58 -3.28
CA VAL A 144 13.20 -12.63 -3.69
C VAL A 144 13.31 -12.06 -5.10
N ARG A 145 14.21 -11.09 -5.29
CA ARG A 145 14.51 -10.51 -6.58
C ARG A 145 15.31 -11.54 -7.38
N LEU A 146 14.80 -11.81 -8.58
CA LEU A 146 15.40 -12.72 -9.53
C LEU A 146 16.06 -11.93 -10.65
N SER A 147 17.15 -12.48 -11.17
CA SER A 147 17.88 -11.94 -12.31
C SER A 147 17.15 -12.29 -13.60
N ARG A 148 17.63 -11.72 -14.71
CA ARG A 148 17.14 -12.11 -16.04
C ARG A 148 17.33 -13.61 -16.34
N SER A 149 18.27 -14.28 -15.68
CA SER A 149 18.47 -15.74 -15.80
C SER A 149 17.63 -16.56 -14.82
N GLY A 150 16.79 -15.92 -14.00
CA GLY A 150 15.96 -16.59 -13.00
C GLY A 150 16.68 -16.95 -11.70
N ASN A 151 17.98 -16.64 -11.58
CA ASN A 151 18.74 -16.84 -10.35
C ASN A 151 18.44 -15.71 -9.35
N ALA A 152 18.57 -15.98 -8.05
CA ALA A 152 18.47 -14.92 -7.05
C ALA A 152 19.53 -13.84 -7.30
N GLU A 153 19.12 -12.57 -7.41
CA GLU A 153 20.05 -11.45 -7.46
C GLU A 153 20.58 -11.18 -6.06
N SER A 154 21.90 -11.04 -5.92
CA SER A 154 22.55 -10.63 -4.68
C SER A 154 23.22 -9.27 -4.85
N GLY A 155 23.16 -8.45 -3.81
CA GLY A 155 24.01 -7.25 -3.72
C GLY A 155 25.44 -7.59 -3.29
N PRO A 156 26.29 -6.57 -3.04
CA PRO A 156 27.67 -6.74 -2.57
C PRO A 156 27.82 -7.55 -1.27
N THR A 157 26.72 -7.80 -0.55
CA THR A 157 26.66 -8.59 0.68
C THR A 157 26.47 -10.10 0.45
N GLY A 158 26.30 -10.56 -0.79
CA GLY A 158 26.15 -11.98 -1.15
C GLY A 158 24.79 -12.62 -0.84
N TYR A 159 23.94 -11.97 -0.03
CA TYR A 159 22.58 -12.46 0.25
C TYR A 159 21.59 -12.12 -0.87
N PRO A 160 20.59 -12.99 -1.14
CA PRO A 160 19.49 -12.68 -2.04
C PRO A 160 18.80 -11.36 -1.69
N TRP A 161 18.58 -10.53 -2.70
CA TRP A 161 17.89 -9.25 -2.60
C TRP A 161 16.41 -9.50 -2.40
N VAL A 162 15.87 -9.21 -1.20
CA VAL A 162 14.43 -9.33 -0.91
C VAL A 162 13.77 -7.97 -1.02
N ASN A 163 12.74 -7.86 -1.84
CA ASN A 163 11.91 -6.66 -1.87
C ASN A 163 10.99 -6.68 -0.64
N ALA A 164 10.98 -5.59 0.12
CA ALA A 164 10.20 -5.46 1.34
C ALA A 164 9.81 -4.00 1.55
N ASN A 165 8.60 -3.75 2.06
CA ASN A 165 8.05 -2.40 2.19
C ASN A 165 8.08 -1.87 3.62
N GLY A 166 8.56 -2.66 4.57
CA GLY A 166 8.53 -2.31 5.99
C GLY A 166 9.11 -0.94 6.33
N TRP A 167 10.25 -0.59 5.73
CA TRP A 167 10.89 0.72 5.93
C TRP A 167 10.01 1.87 5.42
N ARG A 168 9.34 1.66 4.28
CA ARG A 168 8.47 2.65 3.63
C ARG A 168 7.20 2.87 4.44
N ILE A 169 6.63 1.79 4.99
CA ILE A 169 5.47 1.84 5.87
C ILE A 169 5.81 2.53 7.19
N GLN A 170 6.95 2.21 7.80
CA GLN A 170 7.42 2.89 9.01
C GLN A 170 7.67 4.38 8.77
N LEU A 171 8.25 4.76 7.63
CA LEU A 171 8.46 6.17 7.27
C LEU A 171 7.13 6.90 7.19
N ALA A 172 6.19 6.36 6.43
CA ALA A 172 4.85 6.92 6.28
C ALA A 172 4.14 7.06 7.64
N ARG A 173 4.19 6.03 8.49
CA ARG A 173 3.58 6.07 9.83
C ARG A 173 4.25 7.05 10.78
N THR A 174 5.56 7.27 10.64
CA THR A 174 6.30 8.24 11.45
C THR A 174 5.85 9.66 11.13
N LEU A 175 5.62 9.95 9.85
CA LEU A 175 5.18 11.27 9.39
C LEU A 175 3.67 11.48 9.55
N HIS A 176 2.89 10.39 9.48
CA HIS A 176 1.42 10.39 9.55
C HIS A 176 0.90 9.43 10.63
N PRO A 177 1.16 9.70 11.93
CA PRO A 177 0.85 8.75 13.01
C PRO A 177 -0.65 8.45 13.17
N SER A 178 -1.52 9.34 12.70
CA SER A 178 -2.98 9.19 12.76
C SER A 178 -3.58 8.46 11.55
N ALA A 179 -2.80 8.28 10.48
CA ALA A 179 -3.28 7.68 9.23
C ALA A 179 -3.09 6.17 9.20
N THR A 180 -4.03 5.45 8.58
CA THR A 180 -3.82 4.06 8.21
C THR A 180 -3.09 3.98 6.88
N VAL A 181 -1.83 3.52 6.91
CA VAL A 181 -1.01 3.34 5.70
C VAL A 181 -1.48 2.16 4.89
N TRP A 182 -1.75 2.36 3.60
CA TRP A 182 -2.03 1.31 2.63
C TRP A 182 -0.85 1.16 1.67
N SER A 183 -0.18 0.01 1.71
CA SER A 183 0.79 -0.38 0.70
C SER A 183 0.07 -0.62 -0.61
N MET A 184 0.54 0.05 -1.67
CA MET A 184 0.07 -0.16 -3.04
C MET A 184 0.97 -1.14 -3.81
N ALA A 185 1.63 -2.08 -3.13
CA ALA A 185 2.37 -3.14 -3.81
C ALA A 185 1.41 -3.94 -4.70
N GLU A 186 1.79 -4.22 -5.94
CA GLU A 186 0.99 -5.04 -6.85
C GLU A 186 1.77 -6.29 -7.23
N PRO A 187 1.11 -7.45 -7.39
CA PRO A 187 1.69 -8.60 -8.05
C PRO A 187 2.41 -8.18 -9.32
N ARG A 188 3.67 -8.59 -9.48
CA ARG A 188 4.38 -8.33 -10.75
C ARG A 188 3.56 -8.94 -11.89
N LYS A 189 3.47 -8.23 -13.02
CA LYS A 189 2.95 -8.76 -14.28
C LYS A 189 3.90 -9.86 -14.79
N ALA A 190 3.92 -11.00 -14.10
CA ALA A 190 4.76 -12.13 -14.41
C ALA A 190 3.99 -13.06 -15.35
N GLN A 191 4.74 -13.77 -16.20
CA GLN A 191 4.20 -14.87 -17.01
C GLN A 191 3.82 -16.09 -16.15
N VAL A 192 4.19 -16.09 -14.87
CA VAL A 192 3.98 -17.20 -13.93
C VAL A 192 2.93 -16.79 -12.90
N PRO A 193 1.95 -17.66 -12.59
CA PRO A 193 0.98 -17.46 -11.52
C PRO A 193 1.64 -17.10 -10.19
N VAL A 194 1.05 -16.15 -9.47
CA VAL A 194 1.46 -15.86 -8.10
C VAL A 194 1.12 -17.04 -7.20
N ARG A 195 2.15 -17.58 -6.53
CA ARG A 195 1.97 -18.66 -5.55
C ARG A 195 1.20 -18.16 -4.31
N PRO A 196 0.34 -19.00 -3.69
CA PRO A 196 -0.43 -18.63 -2.50
C PRO A 196 0.40 -17.99 -1.36
N GLU A 197 1.62 -18.48 -1.15
CA GLU A 197 2.49 -18.00 -0.06
C GLU A 197 2.96 -16.56 -0.28
N LEU A 198 3.08 -16.12 -1.53
CA LEU A 198 3.47 -14.74 -1.85
C LEU A 198 2.34 -13.75 -1.54
N TYR A 199 1.08 -14.17 -1.66
CA TYR A 199 -0.05 -13.37 -1.16
C TYR A 199 0.00 -13.22 0.37
N ALA A 200 0.24 -14.32 1.09
CA ALA A 200 0.40 -14.27 2.53
C ALA A 200 1.59 -13.39 2.95
N LEU A 201 2.71 -13.48 2.21
CA LEU A 201 3.89 -12.64 2.43
C LEU A 201 3.58 -11.15 2.19
N ALA A 202 2.83 -10.79 1.15
CA ALA A 202 2.43 -9.41 0.89
C ALA A 202 1.58 -8.81 2.02
N VAL A 203 0.63 -9.60 2.56
CA VAL A 203 -0.14 -9.20 3.74
C VAL A 203 0.79 -9.03 4.96
N ALA A 204 1.68 -9.99 5.19
CA ALA A 204 2.59 -9.98 6.34
C ALA A 204 3.59 -8.81 6.30
N ASP A 205 4.18 -8.54 5.14
CA ASP A 205 5.12 -7.42 4.94
C ASP A 205 4.47 -6.08 5.28
N ALA A 206 3.21 -5.87 4.87
CA ALA A 206 2.49 -4.65 5.22
C ALA A 206 2.12 -4.60 6.72
N ALA A 207 1.56 -5.70 7.24
CA ALA A 207 1.00 -5.74 8.59
C ALA A 207 2.08 -5.73 9.69
N ALA A 208 3.25 -6.34 9.46
CA ALA A 208 4.35 -6.40 10.43
C ALA A 208 4.80 -5.00 10.88
N TYR A 209 4.59 -3.99 10.04
CA TYR A 209 4.96 -2.61 10.31
C TYR A 209 3.74 -1.68 10.49
N GLY A 210 2.56 -2.26 10.74
CA GLY A 210 1.33 -1.52 11.08
C GLY A 210 0.54 -0.97 9.90
N GLY A 211 0.93 -1.30 8.66
CA GLY A 211 0.18 -0.95 7.45
C GLY A 211 -0.93 -1.96 7.13
N ARG A 212 -1.63 -1.71 6.03
CA ARG A 212 -2.44 -2.70 5.29
C ARG A 212 -1.90 -2.81 3.89
N TRP A 213 -2.09 -3.96 3.26
CA TRP A 213 -1.91 -4.07 1.82
C TRP A 213 -3.25 -3.77 1.13
N LEU A 214 -3.27 -2.88 0.13
CA LEU A 214 -4.39 -2.77 -0.80
C LEU A 214 -4.40 -4.04 -1.66
N VAL A 215 -5.12 -5.05 -1.19
CA VAL A 215 -5.06 -6.39 -1.77
C VAL A 215 -5.42 -6.33 -3.25
N THR A 216 -4.51 -6.80 -4.09
CA THR A 216 -4.67 -6.83 -5.54
C THR A 216 -4.32 -8.23 -6.03
N LEU A 217 -5.19 -8.82 -6.85
CA LEU A 217 -4.98 -10.15 -7.42
C LEU A 217 -4.30 -10.06 -8.79
N ASP A 218 -3.45 -11.03 -9.10
CA ASP A 218 -2.92 -11.21 -10.44
C ASP A 218 -4.00 -11.74 -11.40
N SER A 219 -3.78 -11.54 -12.70
CA SER A 219 -4.71 -11.98 -13.75
C SER A 219 -5.05 -13.46 -13.67
N HIS A 220 -4.06 -14.30 -13.35
CA HIS A 220 -4.23 -15.74 -13.28
C HIS A 220 -5.20 -16.14 -12.16
N THR A 221 -5.01 -15.62 -10.95
CA THR A 221 -5.91 -15.89 -9.83
C THR A 221 -7.30 -15.34 -10.11
N GLN A 222 -7.43 -14.13 -10.68
CA GLN A 222 -8.75 -13.57 -11.06
C GLN A 222 -9.50 -14.47 -12.05
N THR A 223 -8.82 -14.87 -13.13
CA THR A 223 -9.39 -15.75 -14.15
C THR A 223 -9.75 -17.11 -13.58
N GLY A 224 -8.85 -17.70 -12.77
CA GLY A 224 -9.07 -18.98 -12.11
C GLY A 224 -10.23 -18.95 -11.13
N LEU A 225 -10.43 -17.87 -10.39
CA LEU A 225 -11.58 -17.71 -9.48
C LEU A 225 -12.91 -17.71 -10.23
N VAL A 226 -13.00 -16.99 -11.35
CA VAL A 226 -14.19 -17.01 -12.22
C VAL A 226 -14.43 -18.41 -12.79
N LYS A 227 -13.37 -19.10 -13.21
CA LYS A 227 -13.41 -20.47 -13.73
C LYS A 227 -13.48 -21.55 -12.64
N GLN A 228 -13.54 -21.15 -11.37
CA GLN A 228 -13.61 -22.06 -10.23
C GLN A 228 -12.44 -23.06 -10.12
N SER A 229 -11.24 -22.69 -10.61
CA SER A 229 -10.07 -23.57 -10.53
C SER A 229 -9.62 -23.82 -9.09
N THR A 230 -9.09 -25.01 -8.84
CA THR A 230 -8.62 -25.43 -7.51
C THR A 230 -7.49 -24.53 -7.02
N GLU A 231 -6.53 -24.23 -7.90
CA GLU A 231 -5.34 -23.46 -7.59
C GLU A 231 -5.67 -22.02 -7.18
N ALA A 232 -6.60 -21.37 -7.92
CA ALA A 232 -7.01 -20.01 -7.60
C ALA A 232 -7.84 -19.93 -6.32
N ARG A 233 -8.66 -20.95 -6.04
CA ARG A 233 -9.39 -21.08 -4.78
C ARG A 233 -8.46 -21.28 -3.59
N GLU A 234 -7.40 -22.06 -3.74
CA GLU A 234 -6.37 -22.25 -2.72
C GLU A 234 -5.59 -20.95 -2.46
N ALA A 235 -5.18 -20.24 -3.51
CA ALA A 235 -4.55 -18.93 -3.41
C ALA A 235 -5.44 -17.92 -2.67
N TRP A 236 -6.73 -17.86 -3.05
CA TRP A 236 -7.74 -17.01 -2.40
C TRP A 236 -7.95 -17.36 -0.93
N ALA A 237 -8.11 -18.64 -0.60
CA ALA A 237 -8.28 -19.10 0.77
C ALA A 237 -7.06 -18.75 1.64
N THR A 238 -5.84 -18.92 1.11
CA THR A 238 -4.58 -18.57 1.78
C THR A 238 -4.50 -17.07 2.04
N LEU A 239 -4.80 -16.25 1.04
CA LEU A 239 -4.86 -14.79 1.15
C LEU A 239 -5.87 -14.35 2.22
N VAL A 240 -7.12 -14.83 2.15
CA VAL A 240 -8.18 -14.48 3.11
C VAL A 240 -7.79 -14.88 4.53
N LYS A 241 -7.17 -16.05 4.72
CA LYS A 241 -6.67 -16.51 6.01
C LYS A 241 -5.57 -15.59 6.55
N ALA A 242 -4.63 -15.16 5.71
CA ALA A 242 -3.57 -14.24 6.09
C ALA A 242 -4.14 -12.88 6.51
N VAL A 243 -5.04 -12.29 5.71
CA VAL A 243 -5.69 -11.00 6.05
C VAL A 243 -6.42 -11.13 7.39
N ARG A 244 -7.22 -12.18 7.58
CA ARG A 244 -7.95 -12.41 8.84
C ARG A 244 -6.99 -12.52 10.04
N PHE A 245 -5.88 -13.26 9.88
CA PHE A 245 -4.91 -13.45 10.96
C PHE A 245 -4.32 -12.12 11.46
N PHE A 246 -3.95 -11.23 10.54
CA PHE A 246 -3.36 -9.94 10.87
C PHE A 246 -4.39 -8.91 11.32
N GLU A 247 -5.59 -8.89 10.73
CA GLU A 247 -6.67 -8.00 11.20
C GLU A 247 -7.11 -8.32 12.64
N LEU A 248 -7.14 -9.60 13.04
CA LEU A 248 -7.38 -10.00 14.43
C LEU A 248 -6.26 -9.57 15.41
N ARG A 249 -5.08 -9.21 14.90
CA ARG A 249 -3.88 -8.86 15.69
C ARG A 249 -3.47 -7.40 15.57
N ARG A 250 -4.32 -6.54 15.00
CA ARG A 250 -4.01 -5.12 14.77
C ARG A 250 -3.60 -4.33 16.01
N LYS A 251 -4.04 -4.76 17.20
CA LYS A 251 -3.73 -4.13 18.48
C LYS A 251 -2.34 -4.49 19.02
N VAL A 252 -1.67 -5.49 18.44
CA VAL A 252 -0.28 -5.81 18.80
C VAL A 252 0.61 -4.66 18.34
N SER A 253 1.49 -4.20 19.23
CA SER A 253 2.43 -3.12 18.88
C SER A 253 3.30 -3.54 17.70
N THR A 254 3.40 -2.64 16.73
CA THR A 254 4.28 -2.75 15.56
C THR A 254 5.41 -1.71 15.63
N GLU A 255 5.68 -1.23 16.84
CA GLU A 255 6.78 -0.31 17.12
C GLU A 255 8.12 -1.02 16.92
N VAL A 256 9.03 -0.35 16.21
CA VAL A 256 10.38 -0.84 15.97
C VAL A 256 11.23 -0.59 17.20
N ILE A 257 11.56 -1.66 17.93
CA ILE A 257 12.47 -1.60 19.07
C ILE A 257 13.91 -1.66 18.56
N THR A 258 14.61 -0.53 18.58
CA THR A 258 16.01 -0.41 18.15
C THR A 258 16.73 0.70 18.91
N ARG A 259 18.06 0.61 18.95
CA ARG A 259 18.96 1.63 19.54
C ARG A 259 19.64 2.50 18.48
N PHE A 260 19.31 2.31 17.20
CA PHE A 260 19.84 3.08 16.08
C PHE A 260 18.75 3.96 15.49
N GLY A 261 19.08 5.23 15.22
CA GLY A 261 18.19 6.19 14.58
C GLY A 261 18.74 6.69 13.25
N ILE A 262 17.88 6.98 12.29
CA ILE A 262 18.23 7.72 11.07
C ILE A 262 17.46 9.05 11.12
N LEU A 263 18.19 10.16 11.15
CA LEU A 263 17.66 11.53 11.15
C LEU A 263 17.81 12.15 9.76
N SER A 264 16.68 12.51 9.16
CA SER A 264 16.63 13.22 7.87
C SER A 264 15.24 13.82 7.66
N THR A 265 15.11 14.76 6.74
CA THR A 265 13.83 15.16 6.16
C THR A 265 13.21 14.10 5.24
N PHE A 266 14.02 13.16 4.71
CA PHE A 266 13.59 12.09 3.79
C PHE A 266 12.91 12.57 2.49
N ALA A 267 12.97 13.87 2.21
CA ALA A 267 12.34 14.54 1.09
C ALA A 267 13.33 15.51 0.43
N GLY A 268 12.99 16.03 -0.76
CA GLY A 268 13.84 16.98 -1.47
C GLY A 268 15.21 16.39 -1.80
N GLU A 269 16.28 17.16 -1.57
CA GLU A 269 17.66 16.75 -1.86
C GLU A 269 18.11 15.51 -1.06
N ASN A 270 17.53 15.29 0.13
CA ASN A 270 17.87 14.17 1.00
C ASN A 270 17.09 12.89 0.66
N GLU A 271 16.07 12.97 -0.20
CA GLU A 271 15.11 11.89 -0.44
C GLU A 271 15.80 10.58 -0.84
N ALA A 272 16.62 10.63 -1.88
CA ALA A 272 17.22 9.42 -2.47
C ALA A 272 18.15 8.71 -1.48
N VAL A 273 19.08 9.45 -0.85
CA VAL A 273 20.09 8.86 0.04
C VAL A 273 19.45 8.41 1.35
N ALA A 274 18.54 9.19 1.93
CA ALA A 274 17.92 8.85 3.20
C ALA A 274 16.95 7.67 3.07
N GLN A 275 16.12 7.64 2.03
CA GLN A 275 15.23 6.50 1.78
C GLN A 275 16.00 5.22 1.43
N GLU A 276 17.08 5.30 0.64
CA GLU A 276 17.91 4.13 0.36
C GLU A 276 18.64 3.65 1.62
N SER A 277 19.08 4.55 2.49
CA SER A 277 19.68 4.17 3.78
C SER A 277 18.67 3.41 4.67
N LEU A 278 17.41 3.85 4.73
CA LEU A 278 16.35 3.11 5.40
C LEU A 278 16.12 1.73 4.78
N ASN A 279 16.04 1.67 3.45
CA ASN A 279 15.88 0.42 2.69
C ASN A 279 17.01 -0.56 3.06
N LEU A 280 18.27 -0.13 2.96
CA LEU A 280 19.44 -0.94 3.28
C LEU A 280 19.48 -1.38 4.76
N SER A 281 19.06 -0.52 5.69
CA SER A 281 18.98 -0.83 7.12
C SER A 281 18.04 -2.02 7.36
N PHE A 282 16.82 -1.97 6.82
CA PHE A 282 15.83 -3.04 6.98
C PHE A 282 16.28 -4.33 6.29
N ARG A 283 16.93 -4.22 5.13
CA ARG A 283 17.49 -5.36 4.38
C ARG A 283 18.57 -6.11 5.14
N ARG A 284 19.39 -5.40 5.91
CA ARG A 284 20.43 -6.01 6.76
C ARG A 284 19.87 -6.51 8.09
N GLN A 285 18.55 -6.57 8.26
CA GLN A 285 17.89 -6.91 9.53
C GLN A 285 18.35 -6.01 10.68
N PHE A 286 18.72 -4.77 10.36
CA PHE A 286 19.14 -3.77 11.31
C PHE A 286 18.12 -2.63 11.29
N PRO A 287 16.96 -2.79 11.94
CA PRO A 287 15.92 -1.78 11.82
C PRO A 287 16.34 -0.49 12.54
N ALA A 288 15.94 0.66 11.98
CA ALA A 288 16.24 1.99 12.51
C ALA A 288 14.96 2.68 12.99
N ARG A 289 15.08 3.48 14.05
CA ARG A 289 14.06 4.48 14.39
C ARG A 289 14.15 5.60 13.37
N ILE A 290 13.04 5.93 12.75
CA ILE A 290 12.95 7.00 11.76
C ILE A 290 12.72 8.30 12.53
N LEU A 291 13.59 9.28 12.31
CA LEU A 291 13.58 10.55 13.02
C LEU A 291 13.44 11.66 11.99
N HIS A 292 12.36 12.42 12.07
CA HIS A 292 12.16 13.61 11.24
C HIS A 292 12.36 14.86 12.11
N PRO A 293 13.18 15.85 11.71
CA PRO A 293 13.50 17.02 12.54
C PRO A 293 12.27 17.76 13.07
N SER A 294 11.24 17.95 12.24
CA SER A 294 10.00 18.64 12.65
C SER A 294 9.06 17.80 13.53
N ARG A 295 9.39 16.53 13.81
CA ARG A 295 8.56 15.58 14.58
C ARG A 295 9.26 15.05 15.83
N LEU A 296 10.42 15.59 16.18
CA LEU A 296 11.15 15.18 17.38
C LEU A 296 10.39 15.65 18.63
N GLY A 297 9.75 14.72 19.33
CA GLY A 297 9.20 14.98 20.66
C GLY A 297 10.28 15.00 21.75
N ASN A 298 9.96 15.46 22.95
CA ASN A 298 10.92 15.68 24.06
C ASN A 298 11.74 14.44 24.50
N LYS A 299 11.37 13.24 24.07
CA LYS A 299 12.01 11.95 24.44
C LYS A 299 12.54 11.19 23.22
N TRP A 300 12.68 11.85 22.08
CA TRP A 300 13.06 11.22 20.81
C TRP A 300 14.39 10.45 20.91
N SER A 301 15.35 10.95 21.71
CA SER A 301 16.68 10.37 21.87
C SER A 301 16.73 9.19 22.86
N ASN A 302 15.64 8.92 23.60
CA ASN A 302 15.66 7.94 24.68
C ASN A 302 16.04 6.54 24.18
N GLY A 303 17.08 5.96 24.76
CA GLY A 303 17.55 4.62 24.44
C GLY A 303 18.23 4.49 23.08
N LEU A 304 18.43 5.58 22.32
CA LEU A 304 19.31 5.57 21.16
C LEU A 304 20.77 5.54 21.63
N ARG A 305 21.59 4.78 20.91
CA ARG A 305 23.04 4.66 21.11
C ARG A 305 23.83 5.14 19.91
N ALA A 306 23.22 5.14 18.73
CA ALA A 306 23.80 5.69 17.52
C ALA A 306 22.73 6.37 16.67
N ILE A 307 23.11 7.46 16.00
CA ILE A 307 22.24 8.20 15.08
C ILE A 307 23.05 8.47 13.81
N ALA A 308 22.52 8.04 12.67
CA ALA A 308 23.00 8.50 11.37
C ALA A 308 22.21 9.73 10.94
N VAL A 309 22.90 10.83 10.64
CA VAL A 309 22.33 12.06 10.09
C VAL A 309 22.57 12.04 8.59
N ILE A 310 21.50 12.14 7.81
CA ILE A 310 21.59 12.12 6.35
C ILE A 310 21.05 13.42 5.80
N GLY A 311 21.99 14.26 5.35
CA GLY A 311 21.75 15.59 4.83
C GLY A 311 22.38 16.67 5.71
N ASN A 312 21.91 17.91 5.54
CA ASN A 312 22.44 19.08 6.23
C ASN A 312 21.80 19.31 7.62
N GLU A 313 21.03 18.34 8.13
CA GLU A 313 20.38 18.35 9.45
C GLU A 313 21.38 18.15 10.62
N THR A 314 22.56 18.77 10.51
CA THR A 314 23.66 18.68 11.47
C THR A 314 23.63 19.77 12.53
N ASP A 315 22.53 20.52 12.65
CA ASP A 315 22.37 21.51 13.71
C ASP A 315 22.57 20.84 15.07
N ARG A 316 23.67 21.22 15.72
CA ARG A 316 24.10 20.67 17.01
C ARG A 316 23.00 20.79 18.05
N ASN A 317 22.16 21.83 17.99
CA ASN A 317 21.07 22.01 18.94
C ASN A 317 20.02 20.90 18.84
N VAL A 318 19.73 20.42 17.62
CA VAL A 318 18.82 19.30 17.38
C VAL A 318 19.40 18.01 17.96
N LEU A 319 20.71 17.81 17.84
CA LEU A 319 21.42 16.59 18.25
C LEU A 319 21.82 16.56 19.73
N GLN A 320 21.87 17.71 20.40
CA GLN A 320 22.36 17.84 21.78
C GLN A 320 21.65 16.89 22.76
N PRO A 321 20.32 16.70 22.73
CA PRO A 321 19.65 15.74 23.62
C PRO A 321 20.11 14.29 23.46
N ALA A 322 20.62 13.89 22.29
CA ALA A 322 21.16 12.56 22.06
C ALA A 322 22.63 12.46 22.47
N LEU A 323 23.42 13.51 22.23
CA LEU A 323 24.80 13.60 22.68
C LEU A 323 24.90 13.57 24.21
N ASP A 324 24.03 14.31 24.90
CA ASP A 324 23.93 14.32 26.37
C ASP A 324 23.54 12.95 26.93
N ALA A 325 22.76 12.18 26.16
CA ALA A 325 22.39 10.80 26.48
C ALA A 325 23.49 9.77 26.11
N GLY A 326 24.63 10.22 25.58
CA GLY A 326 25.77 9.38 25.22
C GLY A 326 25.62 8.62 23.90
N ALA A 327 24.80 9.11 22.96
CA ALA A 327 24.69 8.54 21.62
C ALA A 327 25.87 8.97 20.73
N THR A 328 26.32 8.06 19.87
CA THR A 328 27.28 8.35 18.80
C THR A 328 26.54 8.94 17.58
N VAL A 329 27.03 10.05 17.04
CA VAL A 329 26.50 10.64 15.80
C VAL A 329 27.41 10.26 14.63
N LEU A 330 26.81 9.73 13.57
CA LEU A 330 27.42 9.46 12.27
C LEU A 330 26.85 10.50 11.29
N ALA A 331 27.66 11.39 10.75
CA ALA A 331 27.24 12.44 9.81
C ALA A 331 28.19 12.49 8.62
#